data_AF-A0A7K0P0H4-F1
#
_entry.id   AF-A0A7K0P0H4-F1
#
_cell.length_a   1.000
_cell.length_b   1.000
_cell.length_c   1.000
_cell.angle_alpha   90.00
_cell.angle_beta   90.00
_cell.angle_gamma   90.00
#
_symmetry.space_group_name_H-M   'P 1'
#
loop_
_entity.id
_entity.type
_entity.pdbx_description
1 polymer ?
#
loop_
_entity_poly.entity_id
_entity_poly.type
_entity_poly.pdbx_seq_one_letter_code
_entity_poly.pdbx_strand_id
1 'polypeptide(L)'
;LPASPDRVRQAIVERDRAEERSFGLVRRPNRWWIEAMRRAYPRGAHRLLHQVGTRWSRPLPLAELRSIERPLDESEAVTALSAPGAHAIAGGTDLIPARRQGVIAPTVLVDLSTVSTLGLISEGTGSTRFGAAVRLSDLRDWAATRSPVLAEAIEQIANPQIREMATVGGNLCQQNRCWYLRNDFDCYKRGGVSCPCYAVEGDHRFYHAIVDGHRCQSVTPSDLSTVLSALGATVTLRGPRGSRVLEVEDLYTGPGETVLREGEFVASVDLPAAAAGSGANYEKLNRSSGDFAVVSVATMLAVGVDGTVTSARAVLGAVAPTPFRARESEDALVGQRGGTSIDRAAEAWVRHAHPLPGNTWKVDVAVGMLRRSLQSSYRRAVEARAVTTSTLEG
;
A
#
# COMPACT_ATOMS: atom_id res chain seq x y z
N LEU A 1 -4.05 -22.39 -11.83
CA LEU A 1 -5.28 -21.59 -12.06
C LEU A 1 -5.30 -20.45 -11.04
N PRO A 2 -5.57 -19.20 -11.44
CA PRO A 2 -5.70 -18.09 -10.48
C PRO A 2 -6.72 -18.47 -9.40
N ALA A 3 -6.43 -18.19 -8.14
CA ALA A 3 -7.35 -18.47 -7.04
C ALA A 3 -8.65 -17.69 -7.25
N SER A 4 -9.72 -18.37 -7.66
CA SER A 4 -11.04 -17.75 -7.71
C SER A 4 -11.57 -17.60 -6.28
N PRO A 5 -12.32 -16.54 -5.97
CA PRO A 5 -12.94 -16.34 -4.66
C PRO A 5 -13.69 -17.57 -4.14
N ASP A 6 -14.38 -18.30 -5.04
CA ASP A 6 -15.13 -19.50 -4.70
C ASP A 6 -14.22 -20.64 -4.23
N ARG A 7 -13.06 -20.84 -4.88
CA ARG A 7 -12.06 -21.84 -4.45
C ARG A 7 -11.44 -21.47 -3.11
N VAL A 8 -11.20 -20.18 -2.89
CA VAL A 8 -10.65 -19.71 -1.62
C VAL A 8 -11.65 -19.93 -0.49
N ARG A 9 -12.93 -19.54 -0.69
CA ARG A 9 -14.00 -19.79 0.27
C ARG A 9 -14.18 -21.27 0.57
N GLN A 10 -14.24 -22.12 -0.47
CA GLN A 10 -14.38 -23.56 -0.30
C GLN A 10 -13.21 -24.14 0.52
N ALA A 11 -11.97 -23.76 0.20
CA ALA A 11 -10.80 -24.21 0.96
C ALA A 11 -10.82 -23.76 2.42
N ILE A 12 -11.33 -22.56 2.73
CA ILE A 12 -11.46 -22.05 4.10
C ILE A 12 -12.53 -22.85 4.87
N VAL A 13 -13.70 -23.07 4.26
CA VAL A 13 -14.80 -23.85 4.86
C VAL A 13 -14.36 -25.29 5.14
N GLU A 14 -13.68 -25.92 4.19
CA GLU A 14 -13.17 -27.29 4.30
C GLU A 14 -12.07 -27.42 5.37
N ARG A 15 -11.16 -26.44 5.48
CA ARG A 15 -10.03 -26.51 6.42
C ARG A 15 -10.42 -26.16 7.85
N ASP A 16 -11.20 -25.09 8.04
CA ASP A 16 -11.35 -24.46 9.35
C ASP A 16 -12.73 -24.72 10.00
N ARG A 17 -13.66 -25.41 9.32
CA ARG A 17 -15.09 -25.56 9.74
C ARG A 17 -15.71 -24.23 10.21
N ALA A 18 -15.20 -23.12 9.67
CA ALA A 18 -15.54 -21.78 10.14
C ALA A 18 -16.93 -21.39 9.62
N GLU A 19 -17.79 -20.92 10.52
CA GLU A 19 -19.02 -20.21 10.14
C GLU A 19 -18.67 -18.94 9.37
N GLU A 20 -19.52 -18.59 8.40
CA GLU A 20 -19.32 -17.38 7.60
C GLU A 20 -19.36 -16.14 8.51
N ARG A 21 -18.27 -15.35 8.52
CA ARG A 21 -18.17 -14.16 9.38
C ARG A 21 -19.28 -13.17 9.04
N SER A 22 -20.01 -12.72 10.07
CA SER A 22 -20.95 -11.61 9.92
C SER A 22 -20.27 -10.27 10.18
N PHE A 23 -20.45 -9.34 9.26
CA PHE A 23 -19.88 -7.99 9.36
C PHE A 23 -21.01 -7.00 9.67
N GLY A 24 -21.09 -6.57 10.94
CA GLY A 24 -22.11 -5.65 11.45
C GLY A 24 -21.59 -4.23 11.67
N LEU A 25 -22.31 -3.23 11.14
CA LEU A 25 -21.89 -1.83 11.06
C LEU A 25 -22.07 -0.99 12.34
N VAL A 26 -22.84 -1.48 13.32
CA VAL A 26 -23.12 -0.76 14.60
C VAL A 26 -21.83 -0.40 15.35
N ARG A 27 -20.69 -0.99 14.98
CA ARG A 27 -19.38 -0.77 15.60
C ARG A 27 -18.63 0.51 15.12
N ARG A 28 -19.18 1.36 14.23
CA ARG A 28 -18.40 2.45 13.58
C ARG A 28 -19.20 3.77 13.32
N PRO A 29 -19.33 4.68 14.29
CA PRO A 29 -20.10 5.93 14.12
C PRO A 29 -19.50 6.91 13.09
N ASN A 30 -18.18 6.98 12.94
CA ASN A 30 -17.52 7.99 12.09
C ASN A 30 -17.63 7.74 10.57
N ARG A 31 -18.22 6.63 10.13
CA ARG A 31 -18.29 6.22 8.72
C ARG A 31 -19.71 5.87 8.25
N TRP A 32 -20.72 6.34 8.96
CA TRP A 32 -22.14 6.05 8.70
C TRP A 32 -22.58 6.38 7.26
N TRP A 33 -22.01 7.42 6.65
CA TRP A 33 -22.37 7.88 5.31
C TRP A 33 -21.93 6.93 4.19
N ILE A 34 -20.81 6.21 4.37
CA ILE A 34 -20.34 5.19 3.43
C ILE A 34 -21.38 4.07 3.35
N GLU A 35 -21.88 3.65 4.51
CA GLU A 35 -22.91 2.63 4.59
C GLU A 35 -24.25 3.10 4.07
N ALA A 36 -24.66 4.33 4.40
CA ALA A 36 -25.86 4.93 3.84
C ALA A 36 -25.81 4.89 2.30
N MET A 37 -24.66 5.23 1.70
CA MET A 37 -24.45 5.13 0.26
C MET A 37 -24.49 3.69 -0.25
N ARG A 38 -23.77 2.75 0.38
CA ARG A 38 -23.79 1.33 0.00
C ARG A 38 -25.18 0.71 0.08
N ARG A 39 -26.01 1.12 1.06
CA ARG A 39 -27.42 0.71 1.18
C ARG A 39 -28.32 1.39 0.15
N ALA A 40 -28.07 2.66 -0.14
CA ALA A 40 -28.86 3.41 -1.11
C ALA A 40 -28.61 2.95 -2.55
N TYR A 41 -27.40 2.48 -2.84
CA TYR A 41 -26.99 2.08 -4.20
C TYR A 41 -27.93 1.02 -4.80
N PRO A 42 -28.11 -0.18 -4.18
CA PRO A 42 -29.03 -1.20 -4.68
C PRO A 42 -30.50 -0.76 -4.71
N ARG A 43 -30.85 0.27 -3.92
CA ARG A 43 -32.21 0.85 -3.87
C ARG A 43 -32.47 1.90 -4.95
N GLY A 44 -31.53 2.08 -5.89
CA GLY A 44 -31.69 2.95 -7.06
C GLY A 44 -30.78 4.17 -7.07
N ALA A 45 -30.07 4.50 -5.99
CA ALA A 45 -29.15 5.64 -6.00
C ALA A 45 -27.99 5.43 -7.00
N HIS A 46 -27.50 4.20 -7.15
CA HIS A 46 -26.46 3.90 -8.13
C HIS A 46 -26.97 4.13 -9.57
N ARG A 47 -28.17 3.60 -9.88
CA ARG A 47 -28.85 3.81 -11.17
C ARG A 47 -29.10 5.29 -11.45
N LEU A 48 -29.54 6.06 -10.46
CA LEU A 48 -29.76 7.51 -10.59
C LEU A 48 -28.46 8.24 -10.92
N LEU A 49 -27.39 7.98 -10.18
CA LEU A 49 -26.07 8.58 -10.45
C LEU A 49 -25.53 8.15 -11.82
N HIS A 50 -25.77 6.90 -12.24
CA HIS A 50 -25.39 6.42 -13.56
C HIS A 50 -26.17 7.11 -14.69
N GLN A 51 -27.49 7.30 -14.58
CA GLN A 51 -28.33 7.86 -15.65
C GLN A 51 -28.29 9.38 -15.73
N VAL A 52 -28.19 10.03 -14.58
CA VAL A 52 -28.33 11.49 -14.43
C VAL A 52 -26.99 12.09 -14.04
N GLY A 53 -26.30 11.50 -13.06
CA GLY A 53 -25.02 12.02 -12.54
C GLY A 53 -23.88 12.04 -13.56
N THR A 54 -23.81 11.04 -14.44
CA THR A 54 -22.80 10.95 -15.52
C THR A 54 -23.00 12.00 -16.62
N ARG A 55 -24.19 12.61 -16.75
CA ARG A 55 -24.42 13.72 -17.68
C ARG A 55 -23.61 14.97 -17.34
N TRP A 56 -23.21 15.09 -16.07
CA TRP A 56 -22.27 16.11 -15.60
C TRP A 56 -20.89 15.53 -15.31
N SER A 57 -20.59 14.32 -15.83
CA SER A 57 -19.24 13.76 -15.77
C SER A 57 -18.26 14.74 -16.40
N ARG A 58 -17.16 14.98 -15.70
CA ARG A 58 -16.05 15.81 -16.19
C ARG A 58 -14.79 14.97 -16.25
N PRO A 59 -14.69 13.98 -17.17
CA PRO A 59 -13.46 13.23 -17.33
C PRO A 59 -12.32 14.19 -17.71
N LEU A 60 -11.11 13.89 -17.23
CA LEU A 60 -9.95 14.68 -17.59
C LEU A 60 -9.66 14.51 -19.08
N PRO A 61 -9.72 15.58 -19.89
CA PRO A 61 -9.33 15.48 -21.29
C PRO A 61 -7.84 15.16 -21.37
N LEU A 62 -7.44 14.38 -22.37
CA LEU A 62 -6.02 14.21 -22.69
C LEU A 62 -5.45 15.55 -23.12
N ALA A 63 -4.84 16.26 -22.18
CA ALA A 63 -4.19 17.54 -22.47
C ALA A 63 -2.90 17.30 -23.25
N GLU A 64 -2.63 18.17 -24.24
CA GLU A 64 -1.35 18.17 -24.94
C GLU A 64 -0.20 18.38 -23.95
N LEU A 65 0.86 17.59 -24.10
CA LEU A 65 2.04 17.73 -23.28
C LEU A 65 2.84 18.92 -23.82
N ARG A 66 2.93 19.99 -23.04
CA ARG A 66 3.60 21.25 -23.42
C ARG A 66 5.12 21.15 -23.31
N SER A 67 5.62 20.56 -22.22
CA SER A 67 7.07 20.43 -22.00
C SER A 67 7.42 19.25 -21.08
N ILE A 68 8.69 18.87 -21.13
CA ILE A 68 9.34 17.95 -20.19
C ILE A 68 10.55 18.69 -19.62
N GLU A 69 10.46 19.10 -18.36
CA GLU A 69 11.53 19.76 -17.62
C GLU A 69 12.50 18.72 -17.04
N ARG A 70 13.79 19.03 -17.06
CA ARG A 70 14.88 18.16 -16.60
C ARG A 70 15.75 18.89 -15.59
N PRO A 71 15.27 19.04 -14.33
CA PRO A 71 16.00 19.75 -13.29
C PRO A 71 17.34 19.05 -12.98
N LEU A 72 18.36 19.86 -12.69
CA LEU A 72 19.69 19.37 -12.30
C LEU A 72 19.78 19.08 -10.81
N ASP A 73 18.97 19.77 -10.00
CA ASP A 73 18.92 19.63 -8.55
C ASP A 73 17.48 19.66 -7.99
N GLU A 74 17.37 19.45 -6.68
CA GLU A 74 16.08 19.43 -5.99
C GLU A 74 15.40 20.81 -5.93
N SER A 75 16.16 21.91 -5.98
CA SER A 75 15.62 23.28 -5.95
C SER A 75 14.96 23.64 -7.29
N GLU A 76 15.62 23.30 -8.40
CA GLU A 76 15.04 23.39 -9.74
C GLU A 76 13.80 22.49 -9.87
N ALA A 77 13.84 21.28 -9.29
CA ALA A 77 12.69 20.37 -9.29
C ALA A 77 11.48 20.97 -8.55
N VAL A 78 11.68 21.56 -7.36
CA VAL A 78 10.62 22.28 -6.62
C VAL A 78 10.04 23.42 -7.47
N THR A 79 10.91 24.19 -8.12
CA THR A 79 10.50 25.32 -8.96
C THR A 79 9.66 24.84 -10.14
N ALA A 80 10.12 23.82 -10.87
CA ALA A 80 9.42 23.25 -12.01
C ALA A 80 8.08 22.60 -11.61
N LEU A 81 8.03 21.90 -10.48
CA LEU A 81 6.81 21.27 -9.96
C LEU A 81 5.78 22.27 -9.43
N SER A 82 6.17 23.53 -9.20
CA SER A 82 5.27 24.61 -8.81
C SER A 82 4.52 25.20 -10.00
N ALA A 83 4.85 24.80 -11.23
CA ALA A 83 4.15 25.26 -12.42
C ALA A 83 2.75 24.61 -12.57
N PRO A 84 1.72 25.36 -13.01
CA PRO A 84 0.38 24.83 -13.19
C PRO A 84 0.34 23.64 -14.16
N GLY A 85 -0.20 22.52 -13.69
CA GLY A 85 -0.30 21.28 -14.48
C GLY A 85 1.01 20.51 -14.61
N ALA A 86 2.02 20.84 -13.81
CA ALA A 86 3.23 20.05 -13.65
C ALA A 86 2.98 18.76 -12.86
N HIS A 87 3.72 17.72 -13.21
CA HIS A 87 3.68 16.44 -12.50
C HIS A 87 5.04 15.76 -12.59
N ALA A 88 5.46 15.14 -11.48
CA ALA A 88 6.71 14.40 -11.45
C ALA A 88 6.65 13.17 -12.35
N ILE A 89 7.72 12.92 -13.11
CA ILE A 89 7.99 11.66 -13.78
C ILE A 89 9.35 11.13 -13.32
N ALA A 90 9.48 9.81 -13.26
CA ALA A 90 10.74 9.12 -13.07
C ALA A 90 10.75 7.92 -14.03
N GLY A 91 10.63 6.69 -13.52
CA GLY A 91 10.57 5.47 -14.36
C GLY A 91 9.42 5.38 -15.36
N GLY A 92 8.40 6.23 -15.25
CA GLY A 92 7.26 6.30 -16.19
C GLY A 92 6.32 5.08 -16.21
N THR A 93 6.61 4.03 -15.42
CA THR A 93 5.94 2.72 -15.47
C THR A 93 4.46 2.75 -15.08
N ASP A 94 4.03 3.75 -14.28
CA ASP A 94 2.62 3.97 -13.96
C ASP A 94 2.04 5.24 -14.61
N LEU A 95 2.81 6.34 -14.59
CA LEU A 95 2.37 7.62 -15.12
C LEU A 95 2.05 7.59 -16.61
N ILE A 96 2.89 6.97 -17.44
CA ILE A 96 2.68 6.95 -18.89
C ILE A 96 1.40 6.16 -19.24
N PRO A 97 1.17 4.94 -18.73
CA PRO A 97 -0.11 4.26 -18.90
C PRO A 97 -1.30 5.04 -18.33
N ALA A 98 -1.18 5.61 -17.13
CA ALA A 98 -2.26 6.37 -16.50
C ALA A 98 -2.65 7.60 -17.33
N ARG A 99 -1.66 8.30 -17.92
CA ARG A 99 -1.92 9.39 -18.86
C ARG A 99 -2.61 8.90 -20.12
N ARG A 100 -2.15 7.81 -20.76
CA ARG A 100 -2.83 7.23 -21.94
C ARG A 100 -4.29 6.83 -21.65
N GLN A 101 -4.57 6.40 -20.42
CA GLN A 101 -5.90 6.03 -19.95
C GLN A 101 -6.75 7.24 -19.49
N GLY A 102 -6.23 8.48 -19.55
CA GLY A 102 -6.96 9.67 -19.07
C GLY A 102 -7.25 9.64 -17.57
N VAL A 103 -6.46 8.92 -16.77
CA VAL A 103 -6.55 8.90 -15.30
C VAL A 103 -5.89 10.15 -14.72
N ILE A 104 -4.82 10.59 -15.35
CA ILE A 104 -4.10 11.84 -15.06
C ILE A 104 -3.84 12.57 -16.38
N ALA A 105 -3.84 13.90 -16.36
CA ALA A 105 -3.64 14.71 -17.56
C ALA A 105 -2.65 15.87 -17.32
N PRO A 106 -1.38 15.57 -16.96
CA PRO A 106 -0.39 16.62 -16.79
C PRO A 106 -0.06 17.28 -18.15
N THR A 107 0.21 18.58 -18.10
CA THR A 107 0.64 19.38 -19.26
C THR A 107 2.14 19.67 -19.24
N VAL A 108 2.78 19.51 -18.09
CA VAL A 108 4.23 19.60 -17.91
C VAL A 108 4.67 18.37 -17.13
N LEU A 109 5.75 17.73 -17.56
CA LEU A 109 6.38 16.64 -16.80
C LEU A 109 7.72 17.12 -16.26
N VAL A 110 8.00 16.83 -14.99
CA VAL A 110 9.29 17.16 -14.36
C VAL A 110 10.02 15.85 -14.09
N ASP A 111 11.08 15.59 -14.84
CA ASP A 111 11.85 14.35 -14.76
C ASP A 111 12.76 14.37 -13.53
N LEU A 112 12.31 13.74 -12.45
CA LEU A 112 13.08 13.65 -11.21
C LEU A 112 14.25 12.67 -11.31
N SER A 113 14.34 11.87 -12.38
CA SER A 113 15.47 10.96 -12.57
C SER A 113 16.76 11.67 -12.98
N THR A 114 16.68 12.93 -13.43
CA THR A 114 17.85 13.75 -13.77
C THR A 114 18.52 14.39 -12.55
N VAL A 115 17.81 14.45 -11.42
CA VAL A 115 18.35 14.96 -10.16
C VAL A 115 19.22 13.88 -9.51
N SER A 116 20.54 14.03 -9.65
CA SER A 116 21.50 13.00 -9.25
C SER A 116 21.39 12.58 -7.79
N THR A 117 21.10 13.51 -6.87
CA THR A 117 20.94 13.23 -5.43
C THR A 117 19.76 12.30 -5.13
N LEU A 118 18.71 12.32 -5.96
CA LEU A 118 17.55 11.44 -5.80
C LEU A 118 17.84 10.00 -6.24
N GLY A 119 18.92 9.75 -6.98
CA GLY A 119 19.35 8.42 -7.40
C GLY A 119 20.27 7.70 -6.41
N LEU A 120 20.59 8.30 -5.27
CA LEU A 120 21.60 7.80 -4.35
C LEU A 120 21.00 6.90 -3.26
N ILE A 121 21.80 5.90 -2.86
CA ILE A 121 21.64 5.14 -1.62
C ILE A 121 22.72 5.63 -0.66
N SER A 122 22.33 6.13 0.51
CA SER A 122 23.26 6.69 1.50
C SER A 122 23.11 5.97 2.83
N GLU A 123 24.16 5.25 3.23
CA GLU A 123 24.22 4.56 4.51
C GLU A 123 24.66 5.54 5.60
N GLY A 124 23.87 5.63 6.68
CA GLY A 124 24.16 6.44 7.85
C GLY A 124 24.16 5.61 9.13
N THR A 125 24.52 6.24 10.25
CA THR A 125 24.49 5.58 11.56
C THR A 125 23.04 5.39 12.03
N GLY A 126 22.53 4.16 11.94
CA GLY A 126 21.20 3.81 12.45
C GLY A 126 20.05 3.92 11.44
N SER A 127 20.30 4.40 10.22
CA SER A 127 19.33 4.36 9.11
C SER A 127 20.02 4.41 7.75
N THR A 128 19.40 3.81 6.74
CA THR A 128 19.80 3.96 5.33
C THR A 128 18.79 4.81 4.59
N ARG A 129 19.28 5.81 3.86
CA ARG A 129 18.47 6.67 2.99
C ARG A 129 18.47 6.15 1.56
N PHE A 130 17.29 6.06 0.97
CA PHE A 130 17.07 5.80 -0.45
C PHE A 130 16.47 7.04 -1.09
N GLY A 131 17.17 7.64 -2.05
CA GLY A 131 16.60 8.71 -2.85
C GLY A 131 15.38 8.22 -3.66
N ALA A 132 14.45 9.12 -3.96
CA ALA A 132 13.19 8.77 -4.61
C ALA A 132 13.33 8.27 -6.06
N ALA A 133 14.46 8.54 -6.72
CA ALA A 133 14.78 8.05 -8.05
C ALA A 133 15.61 6.76 -8.04
N VAL A 134 15.98 6.20 -6.87
CA VAL A 134 16.57 4.85 -6.76
C VAL A 134 15.62 3.84 -7.42
N ARG A 135 16.16 2.99 -8.29
CA ARG A 135 15.37 1.95 -8.98
C ARG A 135 15.03 0.81 -8.03
N LEU A 136 13.93 0.13 -8.30
CA LEU A 136 13.55 -1.04 -7.49
C LEU A 136 14.56 -2.19 -7.63
N SER A 137 15.21 -2.35 -8.79
CA SER A 137 16.29 -3.33 -8.95
C SER A 137 17.50 -3.02 -8.07
N ASP A 138 17.96 -1.77 -8.06
CA ASP A 138 19.07 -1.33 -7.20
C ASP A 138 18.73 -1.48 -5.71
N LEU A 139 17.50 -1.11 -5.32
CA LEU A 139 17.03 -1.29 -3.94
C LEU A 139 16.96 -2.78 -3.55
N ARG A 140 16.52 -3.66 -4.45
CA ARG A 140 16.52 -5.12 -4.23
C ARG A 140 17.93 -5.62 -3.98
N ASP A 141 18.88 -5.22 -4.82
CA ASP A 141 20.27 -5.71 -4.75
C ASP A 141 20.95 -5.25 -3.46
N TRP A 142 20.71 -4.00 -3.05
CA TRP A 142 21.12 -3.52 -1.74
C TRP A 142 20.45 -4.33 -0.60
N ALA A 143 19.14 -4.57 -0.72
CA ALA A 143 18.36 -5.24 0.32
C ALA A 143 18.69 -6.73 0.48
N ALA A 144 19.18 -7.41 -0.56
CA ALA A 144 19.43 -8.84 -0.56
C ALA A 144 20.32 -9.30 0.62
N THR A 145 21.27 -8.47 1.04
CA THR A 145 22.18 -8.77 2.15
C THR A 145 21.87 -8.02 3.45
N ARG A 146 21.06 -6.96 3.40
CA ARG A 146 20.84 -6.03 4.52
C ARG A 146 19.43 -6.07 5.08
N SER A 147 18.45 -6.41 4.26
CA SER A 147 17.05 -6.55 4.62
C SER A 147 16.37 -7.57 3.69
N PRO A 148 16.58 -8.88 3.91
CA PRO A 148 16.06 -9.93 3.02
C PRO A 148 14.55 -9.83 2.77
N VAL A 149 13.76 -9.46 3.80
CA VAL A 149 12.31 -9.26 3.66
C VAL A 149 11.95 -8.14 2.66
N LEU A 150 12.77 -7.10 2.55
CA LEU A 150 12.56 -6.01 1.59
C LEU A 150 12.90 -6.49 0.18
N ALA A 151 13.98 -7.26 0.01
CA ALA A 151 14.31 -7.89 -1.27
C ALA A 151 13.20 -8.86 -1.71
N GLU A 152 12.75 -9.76 -0.83
CA GLU A 152 11.64 -10.70 -1.05
C GLU A 152 10.35 -9.97 -1.47
N ALA A 153 10.05 -8.82 -0.84
CA ALA A 153 8.90 -8.00 -1.21
C ALA A 153 9.07 -7.39 -2.60
N ILE A 154 10.23 -6.81 -2.90
CA ILE A 154 10.50 -6.16 -4.18
C ILE A 154 10.47 -7.16 -5.33
N GLU A 155 10.99 -8.38 -5.17
CA GLU A 155 10.94 -9.42 -6.20
C GLU A 155 9.51 -9.78 -6.65
N GLN A 156 8.54 -9.59 -5.74
CA GLN A 156 7.13 -9.82 -6.00
C GLN A 156 6.41 -8.61 -6.59
N ILE A 157 7.09 -7.47 -6.74
CA ILE A 157 6.55 -6.26 -7.39
C ILE A 157 6.71 -6.36 -8.90
N ALA A 158 5.59 -6.42 -9.62
CA ALA A 158 5.54 -6.43 -11.08
C ALA A 158 6.45 -7.51 -11.70
N ASN A 159 6.95 -7.26 -12.91
CA ASN A 159 7.92 -8.11 -13.60
C ASN A 159 9.33 -7.47 -13.54
N PRO A 160 10.40 -8.23 -13.87
CA PRO A 160 11.77 -7.70 -13.84
C PRO A 160 11.95 -6.41 -14.64
N GLN A 161 11.37 -6.32 -15.84
CA GLN A 161 11.50 -5.16 -16.73
C GLN A 161 10.93 -3.88 -16.09
N ILE A 162 9.80 -3.99 -15.40
CA ILE A 162 9.22 -2.86 -14.68
C ILE A 162 10.09 -2.47 -13.49
N ARG A 163 10.74 -3.42 -12.79
CA ARG A 163 11.63 -3.10 -11.66
C ARG A 163 12.92 -2.39 -12.06
N GLU A 164 13.42 -2.64 -13.27
CA GLU A 164 14.58 -1.93 -13.83
C GLU A 164 14.30 -0.45 -14.14
N MET A 165 13.03 -0.04 -14.23
CA MET A 165 12.65 1.34 -14.50
C MET A 165 11.95 2.01 -13.33
N ALA A 166 11.10 1.27 -12.61
CA ALA A 166 10.34 1.81 -11.50
C ALA A 166 11.27 2.31 -10.40
N THR A 167 10.94 3.46 -9.83
CA THR A 167 11.70 4.07 -8.73
C THR A 167 10.95 3.99 -7.41
N VAL A 168 11.65 4.18 -6.29
CA VAL A 168 11.07 4.20 -4.94
C VAL A 168 9.93 5.21 -4.85
N GLY A 169 10.16 6.47 -5.21
CA GLY A 169 9.14 7.53 -5.16
C GLY A 169 7.98 7.26 -6.12
N GLY A 170 8.27 6.79 -7.34
CA GLY A 170 7.24 6.42 -8.31
C GLY A 170 6.36 5.26 -7.85
N ASN A 171 6.92 4.28 -7.15
CA ASN A 171 6.15 3.17 -6.60
C ASN A 171 5.25 3.62 -5.43
N LEU A 172 5.75 4.48 -4.55
CA LEU A 172 4.96 5.01 -3.43
C LEU A 172 3.79 5.88 -3.91
N CYS A 173 3.98 6.66 -4.97
CA CYS A 173 2.98 7.59 -5.52
C CYS A 173 2.13 7.00 -6.65
N GLN A 174 2.14 5.69 -6.85
CA GLN A 174 1.43 5.06 -7.96
C GLN A 174 -0.10 5.18 -7.84
N GLN A 175 -0.77 5.26 -8.99
CA GLN A 175 -2.22 5.35 -9.10
C GLN A 175 -2.92 4.05 -8.76
N ASN A 176 -4.16 4.16 -8.28
CA ASN A 176 -4.96 3.00 -7.90
C ASN A 176 -5.30 2.12 -9.12
N ARG A 177 -5.57 0.82 -8.88
CA ARG A 177 -5.77 -0.21 -9.91
C ARG A 177 -7.23 -0.59 -10.13
N CYS A 178 -8.16 0.26 -9.70
CA CYS A 178 -9.59 0.00 -9.90
C CYS A 178 -9.88 -0.17 -11.39
N TRP A 179 -10.49 -1.29 -11.77
CA TRP A 179 -10.79 -1.57 -13.16
C TRP A 179 -11.75 -0.52 -13.76
N TYR A 180 -12.70 -0.02 -12.97
CA TYR A 180 -13.62 1.05 -13.40
C TYR A 180 -12.89 2.36 -13.68
N LEU A 181 -11.93 2.75 -12.83
CA LEU A 181 -11.10 3.93 -13.08
C LEU A 181 -10.26 3.79 -14.34
N ARG A 182 -9.81 2.57 -14.67
CA ARG A 182 -8.85 2.36 -15.77
C ARG A 182 -9.48 2.01 -17.11
N ASN A 183 -10.78 1.70 -17.16
CA ASN A 183 -11.47 1.20 -18.37
C ASN A 183 -12.69 2.06 -18.73
N ASP A 184 -12.46 3.35 -18.94
CA ASP A 184 -13.45 4.31 -19.48
C ASP A 184 -14.82 4.43 -18.78
N PHE A 185 -14.96 4.00 -17.52
CA PHE A 185 -16.17 4.32 -16.76
C PHE A 185 -16.10 5.73 -16.19
N ASP A 186 -17.22 6.46 -16.29
CA ASP A 186 -17.50 7.69 -15.53
C ASP A 186 -17.71 7.37 -14.04
N CYS A 187 -16.68 6.84 -13.38
CA CYS A 187 -16.71 6.55 -11.96
C CYS A 187 -16.46 7.82 -11.15
N TYR A 188 -16.84 7.80 -9.86
CA TYR A 188 -16.60 8.90 -8.92
C TYR A 188 -15.20 9.55 -9.03
N LYS A 189 -14.14 8.73 -9.18
CA LYS A 189 -12.75 9.21 -9.28
C LYS A 189 -12.40 9.82 -10.64
N ARG A 190 -13.08 9.42 -11.72
CA ARG A 190 -12.85 9.96 -13.09
C ARG A 190 -13.82 11.10 -13.42
N GLY A 191 -15.11 10.86 -13.27
CA GLY A 191 -16.18 11.78 -13.66
C GLY A 191 -16.61 12.77 -12.58
N GLY A 192 -16.11 12.61 -11.35
CA GLY A 192 -16.35 13.53 -10.24
C GLY A 192 -17.51 13.14 -9.32
N VAL A 193 -17.88 14.07 -8.44
CA VAL A 193 -18.80 13.82 -7.31
C VAL A 193 -20.24 13.48 -7.70
N SER A 194 -20.65 13.73 -8.95
CA SER A 194 -21.96 13.33 -9.47
C SER A 194 -21.99 11.86 -9.92
N CYS A 195 -20.84 11.23 -10.09
CA CYS A 195 -20.72 9.89 -10.63
C CYS A 195 -20.75 8.79 -9.55
N PRO A 196 -21.25 7.59 -9.87
CA PRO A 196 -21.26 6.49 -8.92
C PRO A 196 -19.87 5.86 -8.73
N CYS A 197 -19.69 5.15 -7.62
CA CYS A 197 -18.63 4.15 -7.54
C CYS A 197 -19.16 2.80 -8.06
N TYR A 198 -18.85 2.47 -9.32
CA TYR A 198 -19.28 1.22 -9.95
C TYR A 198 -18.80 -0.05 -9.24
N ALA A 199 -17.73 0.03 -8.45
CA ALA A 199 -17.24 -1.11 -7.69
C ALA A 199 -18.25 -1.65 -6.68
N VAL A 200 -19.13 -0.80 -6.14
CA VAL A 200 -20.08 -1.22 -5.10
C VAL A 200 -21.10 -2.23 -5.64
N GLU A 201 -21.63 -2.03 -6.84
CA GLU A 201 -22.57 -2.96 -7.49
C GLU A 201 -21.92 -3.87 -8.52
N GLY A 202 -20.69 -3.57 -8.93
CA GLY A 202 -19.93 -4.34 -9.90
C GLY A 202 -18.95 -5.34 -9.29
N ASP A 203 -17.90 -5.69 -10.03
CA ASP A 203 -16.83 -6.60 -9.58
C ASP A 203 -15.87 -5.90 -8.61
N HIS A 204 -16.01 -6.23 -7.34
CA HIS A 204 -15.14 -5.77 -6.25
C HIS A 204 -14.28 -6.88 -5.63
N ARG A 205 -14.22 -8.06 -6.26
CA ARG A 205 -13.69 -9.28 -5.62
C ARG A 205 -12.20 -9.21 -5.26
N PHE A 206 -11.40 -8.45 -6.01
CA PHE A 206 -9.94 -8.47 -5.90
C PHE A 206 -9.32 -7.15 -5.41
N TYR A 207 -9.35 -6.09 -6.22
CA TYR A 207 -8.60 -4.85 -5.96
C TYR A 207 -9.40 -3.77 -5.20
N HIS A 208 -10.36 -4.19 -4.38
CA HIS A 208 -11.21 -3.29 -3.61
C HIS A 208 -11.12 -3.58 -2.12
N ALA A 209 -11.40 -2.54 -1.34
CA ALA A 209 -11.17 -2.46 0.08
C ALA A 209 -12.14 -3.37 0.86
N ILE A 210 -11.62 -3.90 1.96
CA ILE A 210 -12.35 -4.59 3.02
C ILE A 210 -12.21 -3.84 4.35
N VAL A 211 -11.24 -2.93 4.47
CA VAL A 211 -11.00 -2.05 5.62
C VAL A 211 -10.97 -0.60 5.13
N ASP A 212 -11.57 0.28 5.92
CA ASP A 212 -11.67 1.72 5.68
C ASP A 212 -12.08 2.18 4.26
N GLY A 213 -12.92 1.42 3.56
CA GLY A 213 -13.42 1.77 2.24
C GLY A 213 -14.08 3.15 2.22
N HIS A 214 -13.68 3.99 1.28
CA HIS A 214 -14.20 5.35 1.10
C HIS A 214 -15.44 5.33 0.17
N ARG A 215 -15.92 6.49 -0.29
CA ARG A 215 -16.82 6.54 -1.47
C ARG A 215 -16.22 5.78 -2.66
N CYS A 216 -14.90 5.87 -2.81
CA CYS A 216 -14.12 5.00 -3.69
C CYS A 216 -13.74 3.74 -2.93
N GLN A 217 -14.09 2.58 -3.48
CA GLN A 217 -13.79 1.28 -2.87
C GLN A 217 -12.42 0.74 -3.27
N SER A 218 -11.59 1.50 -3.99
CA SER A 218 -10.26 1.04 -4.41
C SER A 218 -9.29 1.02 -3.23
N VAL A 219 -8.15 0.35 -3.41
CA VAL A 219 -7.10 0.20 -2.39
C VAL A 219 -5.80 0.89 -2.81
N THR A 220 -4.88 1.09 -1.87
CA THR A 220 -3.49 1.39 -2.22
C THR A 220 -2.81 0.11 -2.75
N PRO A 221 -2.26 0.14 -3.98
CA PRO A 221 -1.71 -1.06 -4.62
C PRO A 221 -0.20 -1.25 -4.34
N SER A 222 0.45 -0.35 -3.59
CA SER A 222 1.89 -0.38 -3.38
C SER A 222 2.28 -1.41 -2.32
N ASP A 223 2.83 -2.53 -2.77
CA ASP A 223 3.48 -3.52 -1.90
C ASP A 223 4.71 -2.93 -1.18
N LEU A 224 5.45 -2.02 -1.86
CA LEU A 224 6.60 -1.33 -1.27
C LEU A 224 6.17 -0.50 -0.05
N SER A 225 5.06 0.24 -0.15
CA SER A 225 4.53 1.01 0.97
C SER A 225 4.13 0.13 2.16
N THR A 226 3.64 -1.09 1.88
CA THR A 226 3.22 -2.05 2.91
C THR A 226 4.44 -2.55 3.69
N VAL A 227 5.48 -3.01 2.98
CA VAL A 227 6.71 -3.52 3.63
C VAL A 227 7.49 -2.39 4.33
N LEU A 228 7.61 -1.21 3.72
CA LEU A 228 8.31 -0.08 4.33
C LEU A 228 7.60 0.41 5.61
N SER A 229 6.28 0.44 5.64
CA SER A 229 5.52 0.82 6.86
C SER A 229 5.75 -0.19 7.99
N ALA A 230 5.79 -1.49 7.68
CA ALA A 230 6.09 -2.53 8.66
C ALA A 230 7.53 -2.46 9.17
N LEU A 231 8.48 -2.07 8.33
CA LEU A 231 9.88 -1.85 8.71
C LEU A 231 10.13 -0.51 9.44
N GLY A 232 9.09 0.31 9.62
CA GLY A 232 9.20 1.60 10.30
C GLY A 232 9.99 2.65 9.51
N ALA A 233 9.97 2.55 8.18
CA ALA A 233 10.58 3.56 7.33
C ALA A 233 9.77 4.87 7.36
N THR A 234 10.50 5.97 7.20
CA THR A 234 9.92 7.32 7.06
C THR A 234 10.13 7.85 5.65
N VAL A 235 9.25 8.73 5.19
CA VAL A 235 9.34 9.40 3.89
C VAL A 235 9.62 10.89 4.09
N THR A 236 10.59 11.42 3.37
CA THR A 236 10.90 12.85 3.32
C THR A 236 10.23 13.46 2.09
N LEU A 237 9.36 14.43 2.33
CA LEU A 237 8.75 15.26 1.30
C LEU A 237 9.51 16.58 1.18
N ARG A 238 9.72 17.06 -0.04
CA ARG A 238 10.35 18.35 -0.32
C ARG A 238 9.46 19.18 -1.22
N GLY A 239 9.34 20.48 -0.93
CA GLY A 239 8.57 21.41 -1.74
C GLY A 239 8.89 22.88 -1.40
N PRO A 240 8.07 23.84 -1.88
CA PRO A 240 8.35 25.27 -1.76
C PRO A 240 8.43 25.78 -0.32
N ARG A 241 7.80 25.07 0.62
CA ARG A 241 7.78 25.41 2.05
C ARG A 241 8.81 24.64 2.87
N GLY A 242 9.82 24.06 2.21
CA GLY A 242 10.86 23.27 2.84
C GLY A 242 10.58 21.77 2.81
N SER A 243 11.14 21.05 3.78
CA SER A 243 11.03 19.59 3.88
C SER A 243 10.19 19.19 5.08
N ARG A 244 9.48 18.06 4.98
CA ARG A 244 8.76 17.44 6.10
C ARG A 244 8.87 15.92 6.03
N VAL A 245 8.96 15.29 7.19
CA VAL A 245 9.11 13.84 7.34
C VAL A 245 7.82 13.26 7.89
N LEU A 246 7.40 12.12 7.36
CA LEU A 246 6.20 11.39 7.76
C LEU A 246 6.53 9.89 7.87
N GLU A 247 5.74 9.13 8.63
CA GLU A 247 5.71 7.67 8.46
C GLU A 247 5.19 7.36 7.04
N VAL A 248 5.63 6.25 6.45
CA VAL A 248 5.19 5.87 5.09
C VAL A 248 3.67 5.69 5.00
N GLU A 249 3.02 5.20 6.06
CA GLU A 249 1.56 5.05 6.11
C GLU A 249 0.81 6.40 6.05
N ASP A 250 1.41 7.46 6.59
CA ASP A 250 0.85 8.82 6.61
C ASP A 250 1.05 9.59 5.30
N LEU A 251 1.74 9.00 4.33
CA LEU A 251 1.83 9.55 2.98
C LEU A 251 0.46 9.57 2.28
N TYR A 252 -0.46 8.68 2.66
CA TYR A 252 -1.68 8.40 1.91
C TYR A 252 -2.93 9.02 2.56
N THR A 253 -3.78 9.63 1.74
CA THR A 253 -5.11 10.14 2.16
C THR A 253 -6.26 9.29 1.64
N GLY A 254 -6.01 8.46 0.63
CA GLY A 254 -7.03 7.65 -0.02
C GLY A 254 -6.48 6.85 -1.21
N PRO A 255 -7.35 6.19 -1.99
CA PRO A 255 -6.92 5.26 -3.02
C PRO A 255 -6.25 6.00 -4.18
N GLY A 256 -4.92 5.86 -4.30
CA GLY A 256 -4.10 6.57 -5.27
C GLY A 256 -3.94 8.06 -4.95
N GLU A 257 -4.18 8.47 -3.71
CA GLU A 257 -4.05 9.85 -3.24
C GLU A 257 -3.02 9.93 -2.12
N THR A 258 -2.20 10.98 -2.18
CA THR A 258 -1.18 11.27 -1.17
C THR A 258 -1.45 12.61 -0.48
N VAL A 259 -0.69 12.91 0.56
CA VAL A 259 -0.68 14.21 1.25
C VAL A 259 0.21 15.24 0.54
N LEU A 260 0.80 14.91 -0.62
CA LEU A 260 1.63 15.82 -1.39
C LEU A 260 0.85 17.08 -1.75
N ARG A 261 1.47 18.23 -1.52
CA ARG A 261 0.93 19.53 -1.92
C ARG A 261 1.49 19.93 -3.28
N GLU A 262 0.92 20.97 -3.85
CA GLU A 262 1.45 21.58 -5.08
C GLU A 262 2.94 21.94 -4.89
N GLY A 263 3.77 21.59 -5.88
CA GLY A 263 5.22 21.72 -5.81
C GLY A 263 5.96 20.74 -4.90
N GLU A 264 5.26 19.89 -4.11
CA GLU A 264 5.91 18.87 -3.28
C GLU A 264 6.15 17.57 -4.06
N PHE A 265 7.26 16.91 -3.76
CA PHE A 265 7.58 15.55 -4.21
C PHE A 265 8.18 14.72 -3.08
N VAL A 266 8.16 13.39 -3.25
CA VAL A 266 8.90 12.47 -2.37
C VAL A 266 10.37 12.59 -2.73
N ALA A 267 11.21 13.00 -1.79
CA ALA A 267 12.65 13.16 -1.98
C ALA A 267 13.43 11.91 -1.56
N SER A 268 13.07 11.31 -0.41
CA SER A 268 13.73 10.09 0.07
C SER A 268 12.82 9.23 0.93
N VAL A 269 13.24 7.98 1.10
CA VAL A 269 12.78 7.06 2.13
C VAL A 269 13.97 6.73 3.03
N ASP A 270 13.78 6.84 4.34
CA ASP A 270 14.79 6.52 5.34
C ASP A 270 14.34 5.26 6.10
N LEU A 271 15.11 4.17 5.96
CA LEU A 271 14.85 2.88 6.59
C LEU A 271 15.71 2.74 7.84
N PRO A 272 15.13 2.60 9.05
CA PRO A 272 15.90 2.41 10.26
C PRO A 272 16.63 1.06 10.26
N ALA A 273 17.75 1.00 10.99
CA ALA A 273 18.42 -0.26 11.27
C ALA A 273 17.48 -1.20 12.05
N ALA A 274 17.50 -2.49 11.69
CA ALA A 274 16.72 -3.49 12.39
C ALA A 274 17.21 -3.65 13.84
N ALA A 275 16.29 -3.69 14.80
CA ALA A 275 16.64 -3.91 16.20
C ALA A 275 17.24 -5.31 16.40
N ALA A 276 18.14 -5.47 17.38
CA ALA A 276 18.68 -6.77 17.74
C ALA A 276 17.56 -7.73 18.20
N GLY A 277 17.59 -8.98 17.72
CA GLY A 277 16.51 -9.94 17.99
C GLY A 277 15.20 -9.57 17.29
N SER A 278 15.27 -8.95 16.11
CA SER A 278 14.12 -8.70 15.27
C SER A 278 13.99 -9.73 14.15
N GLY A 279 12.75 -9.95 13.72
CA GLY A 279 12.40 -10.84 12.63
C GLY A 279 11.24 -10.23 11.85
N ALA A 280 11.36 -10.28 10.53
CA ALA A 280 10.36 -9.72 9.63
C ALA A 280 9.95 -10.74 8.56
N ASN A 281 8.75 -10.57 8.02
CA ASN A 281 8.18 -11.43 7.01
C ASN A 281 7.24 -10.62 6.08
N TYR A 282 7.18 -11.02 4.82
CA TYR A 282 6.27 -10.46 3.83
C TYR A 282 5.57 -11.59 3.05
N GLU A 283 4.25 -11.53 2.98
CA GLU A 283 3.42 -12.45 2.19
C GLU A 283 2.53 -11.67 1.22
N LYS A 284 2.37 -12.18 0.00
CA LYS A 284 1.48 -11.60 -1.01
C LYS A 284 0.63 -12.70 -1.65
N LEU A 285 -0.68 -12.44 -1.72
CA LEU A 285 -1.60 -13.16 -2.57
C LEU A 285 -1.93 -12.30 -3.78
N ASN A 286 -1.66 -12.78 -4.98
CA ASN A 286 -2.02 -12.15 -6.25
C ASN A 286 -2.71 -13.15 -7.18
N ARG A 287 -3.33 -12.66 -8.27
CA ARG A 287 -4.08 -13.54 -9.18
C ARG A 287 -3.14 -14.31 -10.11
N SER A 288 -2.05 -13.68 -10.52
CA SER A 288 -1.04 -14.26 -11.40
C SER A 288 0.33 -13.65 -11.09
N SER A 289 1.40 -14.31 -11.54
CA SER A 289 2.75 -13.76 -11.43
C SER A 289 2.83 -12.36 -12.03
N GLY A 290 3.50 -11.44 -11.33
CA GLY A 290 3.62 -10.03 -11.71
C GLY A 290 2.37 -9.16 -11.49
N ASP A 291 1.25 -9.72 -11.01
CA ASP A 291 0.04 -8.95 -10.70
C ASP A 291 0.14 -8.24 -9.34
N PHE A 292 -0.72 -7.24 -9.14
CA PHE A 292 -0.90 -6.53 -7.87
C PHE A 292 -1.42 -7.47 -6.79
N ALA A 293 -1.16 -7.13 -5.53
CA ALA A 293 -1.71 -7.85 -4.40
C ALA A 293 -3.25 -7.76 -4.39
N VAL A 294 -3.89 -8.90 -4.12
CA VAL A 294 -5.26 -8.97 -3.64
C VAL A 294 -5.26 -8.75 -2.13
N VAL A 295 -4.32 -9.38 -1.43
CA VAL A 295 -3.98 -9.17 -0.03
C VAL A 295 -2.47 -9.28 0.09
N SER A 296 -1.83 -8.38 0.82
CA SER A 296 -0.44 -8.55 1.26
C SER A 296 -0.33 -8.26 2.75
N VAL A 297 0.66 -8.87 3.39
CA VAL A 297 0.95 -8.69 4.81
C VAL A 297 2.44 -8.51 4.97
N ALA A 298 2.84 -7.46 5.68
CA ALA A 298 4.19 -7.26 6.17
C ALA A 298 4.18 -7.20 7.70
N THR A 299 5.08 -7.93 8.34
CA THR A 299 5.21 -7.91 9.80
C THR A 299 6.68 -7.77 10.19
N MET A 300 6.94 -7.03 11.26
CA MET A 300 8.25 -6.94 11.91
C MET A 300 8.05 -7.02 13.42
N LEU A 301 8.71 -7.98 14.06
CA LEU A 301 8.66 -8.19 15.51
C LEU A 301 10.06 -8.07 16.09
N ALA A 302 10.17 -7.58 17.32
CA ALA A 302 11.37 -7.74 18.14
C ALA A 302 11.02 -8.51 19.42
N VAL A 303 11.95 -9.33 19.90
CA VAL A 303 11.78 -10.12 21.14
C VAL A 303 12.89 -9.83 22.16
N GLY A 304 12.51 -9.90 23.43
CA GLY A 304 13.43 -9.87 24.57
C GLY A 304 14.23 -11.17 24.70
N VAL A 305 15.17 -11.19 25.65
CA VAL A 305 16.01 -12.38 25.94
C VAL A 305 15.15 -13.56 26.37
N ASP A 306 14.09 -13.29 27.12
CA ASP A 306 13.16 -14.32 27.52
C ASP A 306 12.41 -14.87 26.29
N GLY A 307 12.18 -14.10 25.23
CA GLY A 307 11.33 -14.45 24.08
C GLY A 307 9.99 -13.74 24.08
N THR A 308 9.78 -12.77 24.96
CA THR A 308 8.60 -11.91 24.98
C THR A 308 8.71 -10.86 23.88
N VAL A 309 7.63 -10.61 23.14
CA VAL A 309 7.59 -9.60 22.09
C VAL A 309 7.67 -8.20 22.70
N THR A 310 8.71 -7.44 22.35
CA THR A 310 8.96 -6.08 22.85
C THR A 310 8.43 -5.02 21.90
N SER A 311 8.39 -5.31 20.61
CA SER A 311 7.75 -4.46 19.61
C SER A 311 7.13 -5.30 18.50
N ALA A 312 6.03 -4.80 17.95
CA ALA A 312 5.33 -5.42 16.84
C ALA A 312 4.87 -4.34 15.87
N ARG A 313 5.12 -4.55 14.57
CA ARG A 313 4.47 -3.84 13.48
C ARG A 313 3.79 -4.84 12.57
N ALA A 314 2.51 -4.63 12.28
CA ALA A 314 1.70 -5.48 11.43
C ALA A 314 0.93 -4.63 10.43
N VAL A 315 1.27 -4.73 9.14
CA VAL A 315 0.67 -3.91 8.08
C VAL A 315 0.06 -4.80 7.02
N LEU A 316 -1.20 -4.55 6.69
CA LEU A 316 -1.94 -5.21 5.63
C LEU A 316 -2.03 -4.28 4.40
N GLY A 317 -1.59 -4.78 3.26
CA GLY A 317 -1.66 -4.13 1.95
C GLY A 317 -2.82 -4.63 1.10
N ALA A 318 -3.23 -3.84 0.11
CA ALA A 318 -4.33 -4.14 -0.82
C ALA A 318 -5.69 -4.47 -0.17
N VAL A 319 -5.89 -4.12 1.11
CA VAL A 319 -7.15 -4.32 1.85
C VAL A 319 -7.84 -3.01 2.21
N ALA A 320 -7.15 -1.88 2.11
CA ALA A 320 -7.65 -0.56 2.47
C ALA A 320 -7.17 0.54 1.51
N PRO A 321 -7.79 1.74 1.54
CA PRO A 321 -7.33 2.92 0.80
C PRO A 321 -5.92 3.41 1.12
N THR A 322 -5.32 2.95 2.22
CA THR A 322 -3.96 3.23 2.67
C THR A 322 -3.33 1.92 3.14
N PRO A 323 -1.99 1.82 3.31
CA PRO A 323 -1.40 0.69 4.04
C PRO A 323 -2.04 0.60 5.43
N PHE A 324 -2.71 -0.51 5.72
CA PHE A 324 -3.49 -0.63 6.94
C PHE A 324 -2.65 -1.23 8.05
N ARG A 325 -2.21 -0.38 8.98
CA ARG A 325 -1.51 -0.81 10.19
C ARG A 325 -2.50 -1.36 11.21
N ALA A 326 -2.42 -2.66 11.48
CA ALA A 326 -3.29 -3.39 12.39
C ALA A 326 -2.84 -3.19 13.85
N ARG A 327 -3.04 -1.98 14.39
CA ARG A 327 -2.61 -1.63 15.76
C ARG A 327 -3.18 -2.57 16.82
N GLU A 328 -4.44 -2.99 16.71
CA GLU A 328 -5.00 -3.98 17.66
C GLU A 328 -4.30 -5.34 17.61
N SER A 329 -3.74 -5.73 16.46
CA SER A 329 -2.92 -6.93 16.34
C SER A 329 -1.55 -6.75 16.99
N GLU A 330 -0.96 -5.55 16.87
CA GLU A 330 0.29 -5.19 17.54
C GLU A 330 0.11 -5.22 19.06
N ASP A 331 -0.92 -4.53 19.57
CA ASP A 331 -1.24 -4.43 21.00
C ASP A 331 -1.54 -5.79 21.64
N ALA A 332 -2.20 -6.70 20.90
CA ALA A 332 -2.49 -8.04 21.38
C ALA A 332 -1.24 -8.93 21.51
N LEU A 333 -0.13 -8.56 20.87
CA LEU A 333 1.10 -9.35 20.81
C LEU A 333 2.21 -8.79 21.69
N VAL A 334 2.32 -7.47 21.84
CA VAL A 334 3.33 -6.84 22.70
C VAL A 334 3.16 -7.30 24.15
N GLY A 335 4.26 -7.66 24.81
CA GLY A 335 4.28 -8.21 26.17
C GLY A 335 3.85 -9.68 26.25
N GLN A 336 3.58 -10.34 25.12
CA GLN A 336 3.27 -11.76 25.05
C GLN A 336 4.43 -12.56 24.47
N ARG A 337 4.48 -13.86 24.77
CA ARG A 337 5.29 -14.84 24.03
C ARG A 337 4.45 -15.41 22.90
N GLY A 338 5.06 -16.06 21.92
CA GLY A 338 4.36 -16.69 20.79
C GLY A 338 3.31 -17.76 21.17
N GLY A 339 2.84 -18.52 20.19
CA GLY A 339 1.77 -19.51 20.39
C GLY A 339 0.38 -18.89 20.26
N THR A 340 -0.52 -19.12 21.21
CA THR A 340 -1.95 -18.70 21.12
C THR A 340 -2.15 -17.17 21.11
N SER A 341 -1.17 -16.39 21.55
CA SER A 341 -1.16 -14.92 21.38
C SER A 341 -1.17 -14.52 19.91
N ILE A 342 -0.50 -15.26 19.03
CA ILE A 342 -0.44 -14.97 17.59
C ILE A 342 -1.81 -15.19 16.95
N ASP A 343 -2.53 -16.22 17.37
CA ASP A 343 -3.89 -16.47 16.86
C ASP A 343 -4.86 -15.34 17.26
N ARG A 344 -4.78 -14.87 18.51
CA ARG A 344 -5.55 -13.71 18.98
C ARG A 344 -5.16 -12.43 18.23
N ALA A 345 -3.87 -12.19 18.06
CA ALA A 345 -3.37 -11.02 17.33
C ALA A 345 -3.83 -11.02 15.87
N ALA A 346 -3.81 -12.17 15.19
CA ALA A 346 -4.25 -12.29 13.80
C ALA A 346 -5.73 -11.93 13.59
N GLU A 347 -6.57 -12.12 14.60
CA GLU A 347 -8.01 -11.81 14.57
C GLU A 347 -8.35 -10.38 15.02
N ALA A 348 -7.49 -9.74 15.83
CA ALA A 348 -7.83 -8.51 16.55
C ALA A 348 -8.27 -7.35 15.64
N TRP A 349 -7.68 -7.21 14.45
CA TRP A 349 -8.00 -6.15 13.49
C TRP A 349 -9.36 -6.33 12.79
N VAL A 350 -9.95 -7.53 12.80
CA VAL A 350 -11.17 -7.88 12.03
C VAL A 350 -12.35 -6.99 12.40
N ARG A 351 -12.35 -6.39 13.59
CA ARG A 351 -13.33 -5.37 13.99
C ARG A 351 -13.40 -4.17 13.03
N HIS A 352 -12.37 -3.90 12.23
CA HIS A 352 -12.32 -2.84 11.20
C HIS A 352 -12.83 -3.31 9.82
N ALA A 353 -13.02 -4.62 9.64
CA ALA A 353 -13.50 -5.17 8.39
C ALA A 353 -14.97 -4.81 8.14
N HIS A 354 -15.23 -4.33 6.93
CA HIS A 354 -16.55 -3.99 6.39
C HIS A 354 -16.53 -4.25 4.86
N PRO A 355 -16.26 -5.50 4.45
CA PRO A 355 -16.18 -5.89 3.05
C PRO A 355 -17.50 -5.65 2.29
N LEU A 356 -17.40 -5.62 0.97
CA LEU A 356 -18.53 -5.76 0.07
C LEU A 356 -18.86 -7.27 -0.12
N PRO A 357 -20.08 -7.64 -0.54
CA PRO A 357 -20.52 -9.04 -0.56
C PRO A 357 -19.59 -10.01 -1.31
N GLY A 358 -19.00 -9.57 -2.43
CA GLY A 358 -18.11 -10.38 -3.27
C GLY A 358 -16.65 -10.44 -2.78
N ASN A 359 -16.25 -9.67 -1.76
CA ASN A 359 -14.88 -9.66 -1.27
C ASN A 359 -14.73 -9.97 0.23
N THR A 360 -15.77 -10.51 0.87
CA THR A 360 -15.74 -10.95 2.28
C THR A 360 -14.62 -11.95 2.56
N TRP A 361 -14.37 -12.87 1.62
CA TRP A 361 -13.32 -13.89 1.71
C TRP A 361 -11.92 -13.32 1.92
N LYS A 362 -11.66 -12.07 1.49
CA LYS A 362 -10.36 -11.42 1.70
C LYS A 362 -10.07 -11.22 3.19
N VAL A 363 -11.10 -11.12 4.05
CA VAL A 363 -10.92 -11.00 5.50
C VAL A 363 -10.29 -12.27 6.06
N ASP A 364 -10.84 -13.44 5.74
CA ASP A 364 -10.32 -14.73 6.21
C ASP A 364 -8.91 -15.00 5.70
N VAL A 365 -8.66 -14.67 4.43
CA VAL A 365 -7.32 -14.74 3.84
C VAL A 365 -6.34 -13.83 4.57
N ALA A 366 -6.73 -12.58 4.82
CA ALA A 366 -5.90 -11.61 5.52
C ALA A 366 -5.57 -12.08 6.96
N VAL A 367 -6.53 -12.64 7.69
CA VAL A 367 -6.30 -13.26 9.00
C VAL A 367 -5.31 -14.42 8.89
N GLY A 368 -5.53 -15.34 7.95
CA GLY A 368 -4.66 -16.50 7.75
C GLY A 368 -3.23 -16.13 7.36
N MET A 369 -3.07 -15.14 6.48
CA MET A 369 -1.76 -14.59 6.09
C MET A 369 -1.10 -13.86 7.26
N LEU A 370 -1.84 -13.05 8.02
CA LEU A 370 -1.30 -12.36 9.18
C LEU A 370 -0.81 -13.33 10.25
N ARG A 371 -1.57 -14.37 10.54
CA ARG A 371 -1.16 -15.44 11.47
C ARG A 371 0.18 -16.06 11.06
N ARG A 372 0.31 -16.50 9.81
CA ARG A 372 1.56 -17.10 9.30
C ARG A 372 2.73 -16.12 9.30
N SER A 373 2.49 -14.88 8.90
CA SER A 373 3.51 -13.84 8.87
C SER A 373 4.03 -13.51 10.28
N LEU A 374 3.14 -13.42 11.27
CA LEU A 374 3.49 -13.25 12.68
C LEU A 374 4.27 -14.45 13.23
N GLN A 375 3.85 -15.69 12.92
CA GLN A 375 4.59 -16.90 13.30
C GLN A 375 6.01 -16.91 12.71
N SER A 376 6.14 -16.59 11.42
CA SER A 376 7.43 -16.53 10.72
C SER A 376 8.34 -15.45 11.33
N SER A 377 7.79 -14.25 11.56
CA SER A 377 8.52 -13.13 12.14
C SER A 377 8.98 -13.41 13.57
N TYR A 378 8.12 -14.03 14.39
CA TYR A 378 8.45 -14.39 15.76
C TYR A 378 9.58 -15.41 15.82
N ARG A 379 9.50 -16.47 15.00
CA ARG A 379 10.56 -17.47 14.90
C ARG A 379 11.89 -16.84 14.47
N ARG A 380 11.89 -16.03 13.40
CA ARG A 380 13.09 -15.32 12.93
C ARG A 380 13.67 -14.41 14.01
N ALA A 381 12.82 -13.72 14.79
CA ALA A 381 13.23 -12.85 15.88
C ALA A 381 13.92 -13.63 17.02
N VAL A 382 13.36 -14.78 17.41
CA VAL A 382 13.93 -15.67 18.42
C VAL A 382 15.28 -16.26 17.95
N GLU A 383 15.36 -16.72 16.71
CA GLU A 383 16.61 -17.22 16.10
C GLU A 383 17.69 -16.14 16.08
N ALA A 384 17.37 -14.93 15.62
CA ALA A 384 18.29 -13.80 15.61
C ALA A 384 18.80 -13.47 17.03
N ARG A 385 17.94 -13.55 18.05
CA ARG A 385 18.32 -13.31 19.45
C ARG A 385 19.26 -14.37 20.01
N ALA A 386 19.04 -15.64 19.66
CA ALA A 386 19.90 -16.74 20.06
C ALA A 386 21.32 -16.57 19.52
N VAL A 387 21.45 -16.14 18.25
CA VAL A 387 22.76 -15.86 17.63
C VAL A 387 23.49 -14.73 18.34
N THR A 388 22.81 -13.62 18.65
CA THR A 388 23.42 -12.47 19.34
C THR A 388 23.91 -12.83 20.74
N THR A 389 23.20 -13.70 21.46
CA THR A 389 23.57 -14.11 22.83
C THR A 389 24.83 -14.98 22.79
N SER A 390 24.91 -15.91 21.84
CA SER A 390 26.07 -16.79 21.64
C SER A 390 27.35 -16.03 21.25
N THR A 391 27.25 -14.89 20.54
CA THR A 391 28.41 -14.06 20.17
C THR A 391 28.93 -13.17 21.29
N LEU A 392 28.17 -12.98 22.37
CA LEU A 392 28.58 -12.16 23.52
C LEU A 392 29.22 -13.00 24.64
N GLU A 393 29.02 -14.33 24.61
CA GLU A 393 29.52 -15.27 25.62
C GLU A 393 30.83 -15.98 25.20
N GLY A 394 31.29 -15.82 23.96
CA GLY A 394 32.56 -16.34 23.44
C GLY A 394 33.50 -15.23 23.01
#